data_AF-A0AAN7LKZ9-F1
#
_entry.id   AF-A0AAN7LKZ9-F1
#
_cell.length_a   1.000
_cell.length_b   1.000
_cell.length_c   1.000
_cell.angle_alpha   90.00
_cell.angle_beta   90.00
_cell.angle_gamma   90.00
#
_symmetry.space_group_name_H-M   'P 1'
#
loop_
_entity.id
_entity.type
_entity.pdbx_description
1 polymer ?
#
loop_
_entity_poly.entity_id
_entity_poly.type
_entity_poly.pdbx_seq_one_letter_code
_entity_poly.pdbx_strand_id
1 'polypeptide(L)'
;MDGRLGYVVVSTCHSLIGKSYVFLPRGMTFDAVNHLTRSQSALSIRFFLLIPSPLNRIRIGVFAGEEASRRGQRRESAMEGVAWTGLLYAVFILHFVFACQLLLLQPIVAALDGTSGGVAELLQRASGNIKVKLYNEALNDLNAAIEADPTLSEAYLHRASTLRLLCRFGESEKSYRKYLELKSGNRHAEKELSQLLQAESALESADSTFDSGDFAKSMEYLDKVVLVFCPACKKAKFLKVKLLLALKDYSGAIAETGYILKEDENNLDALMLRGRGYYYLADHDVALRHYQKGLRLDPEHGELKKAYFGLKNLLKKSKSAEDNANKGKLRVAVEEYRAAIALDPDHVAHNVHLHVGLCKVLVKLGRGKDALSSCTSALEIDQELIEALVQRGEAKLLTEDWEGAVEDLKLAAQKSPQDMEIRETLMKAEKALKMSRRKDWYKILGISKTASVADIKRAYKKLALQWHPDKNSDNREEAENKFREIASAYEVLSDEDKRARFDRGEDVEDMGMGHGGGGFGFNPFGGGGGGGGQQFHFTFEGGFPGGGFGGGFPGGFEFHF
;
A
#
# COMPACT_ATOMS: atom_id res chain seq x y z
N MET A 1 57.97 4.12 26.99
CA MET A 1 57.17 4.45 28.18
C MET A 1 56.44 5.73 27.86
N ASP A 2 55.13 5.65 27.67
CA ASP A 2 54.20 6.79 27.67
C ASP A 2 52.80 6.20 27.85
N GLY A 3 52.26 6.28 29.06
CA GLY A 3 50.97 5.74 29.45
C GLY A 3 49.87 6.76 29.25
N ARG A 4 48.93 6.49 28.33
CA ARG A 4 47.63 7.17 28.26
C ARG A 4 46.54 6.21 28.75
N LEU A 5 45.85 6.62 29.81
CA LEU A 5 44.69 5.95 30.41
C LEU A 5 43.48 6.06 29.47
N GLY A 6 42.93 4.91 29.04
CA GLY A 6 41.68 4.82 28.29
C GLY A 6 40.52 4.34 29.17
N TYR A 7 39.38 5.03 29.09
CA TYR A 7 38.09 4.63 29.68
C TYR A 7 37.16 4.10 28.59
N VAL A 8 36.30 3.12 28.93
CA VAL A 8 35.28 2.56 28.00
C VAL A 8 33.93 3.23 28.27
N VAL A 9 33.32 3.81 27.23
CA VAL A 9 31.96 4.38 27.26
C VAL A 9 31.01 3.40 26.60
N VAL A 10 29.99 2.92 27.31
CA VAL A 10 28.87 2.17 26.73
C VAL A 10 27.66 3.11 26.66
N SER A 11 27.13 3.30 25.44
CA SER A 11 26.04 4.21 25.12
C SER A 11 24.72 3.44 24.99
N THR A 12 23.67 3.86 25.70
CA THR A 12 22.29 3.43 25.43
C THR A 12 21.33 4.62 25.43
N CYS A 13 20.33 4.53 24.54
CA CYS A 13 19.46 5.57 24.02
C CYS A 13 18.57 6.34 25.02
N HIS A 14 18.17 7.54 24.55
CA HIS A 14 17.49 8.65 25.21
C HIS A 14 16.14 8.37 25.89
N SER A 15 15.99 8.92 27.10
CA SER A 15 14.75 9.53 27.59
C SER A 15 15.09 10.94 28.11
N LEU A 16 14.19 11.90 27.83
CA LEU A 16 14.29 13.31 28.20
C LEU A 16 14.32 13.45 29.72
N ILE A 17 15.53 13.64 30.28
CA ILE A 17 15.93 14.37 31.51
C ILE A 17 17.30 13.78 31.92
N GLY A 18 18.39 14.51 31.66
CA GLY A 18 19.71 14.40 32.31
C GLY A 18 20.50 13.06 32.21
N LYS A 19 21.67 13.08 31.54
CA LYS A 19 22.64 11.95 31.54
C LYS A 19 23.24 11.73 32.94
N SER A 20 23.13 10.52 33.48
CA SER A 20 23.86 10.09 34.68
C SER A 20 24.92 9.05 34.30
N TYR A 21 26.17 9.28 34.71
CA TYR A 21 27.29 8.36 34.48
C TYR A 21 27.58 7.55 35.75
N VAL A 22 27.65 6.22 35.63
CA VAL A 22 28.09 5.34 36.72
C VAL A 22 29.53 4.89 36.42
N PHE A 23 30.48 5.24 37.28
CA PHE A 23 31.85 4.76 37.22
C PHE A 23 32.02 3.56 38.16
N LEU A 24 32.48 2.42 37.64
CA LEU A 24 32.85 1.26 38.44
C LEU A 24 34.39 1.10 38.46
N PRO A 25 35.03 0.91 39.62
CA PRO A 25 36.43 0.49 39.70
C PRO A 25 36.57 -0.98 39.29
N ARG A 26 37.68 -1.33 38.61
CA ARG A 26 37.99 -2.70 38.18
C ARG A 26 38.09 -3.65 39.38
N GLY A 27 37.31 -4.74 39.36
CA GLY A 27 37.46 -5.83 40.34
C GLY A 27 36.24 -6.73 40.62
N MET A 28 35.10 -6.57 39.93
CA MET A 28 33.93 -7.45 40.12
C MET A 28 33.59 -8.21 38.82
N THR A 29 33.56 -9.53 38.90
CA THR A 29 33.11 -10.43 37.83
C THR A 29 31.60 -10.63 37.88
N PHE A 30 31.04 -11.04 36.74
CA PHE A 30 29.60 -11.06 36.41
C PHE A 30 28.77 -12.12 37.16
N ASP A 31 29.38 -12.96 38.01
CA ASP A 31 28.71 -14.09 38.68
C ASP A 31 28.18 -13.80 40.11
N ALA A 32 28.44 -12.61 40.67
CA ALA A 32 27.93 -12.25 42.00
C ALA A 32 26.49 -11.69 42.02
N VAL A 33 25.85 -11.55 40.86
CA VAL A 33 24.51 -10.92 40.73
C VAL A 33 23.36 -11.95 40.74
N ASN A 34 23.65 -13.25 40.58
CA ASN A 34 22.61 -14.28 40.39
C ASN A 34 22.24 -15.12 41.62
N HIS A 35 22.89 -14.94 42.77
CA HIS A 35 22.63 -15.76 43.97
C HIS A 35 21.77 -15.09 45.06
N LEU A 36 21.26 -13.87 44.83
CA LEU A 36 20.48 -13.09 45.80
C LEU A 36 19.00 -12.89 45.46
N THR A 37 18.49 -13.55 44.42
CA THR A 37 17.07 -13.46 43.99
C THR A 37 16.25 -14.73 44.26
N ARG A 38 16.74 -15.64 45.11
CA ARG A 38 16.00 -16.84 45.54
C ARG A 38 16.12 -17.11 47.04
N SER A 39 15.48 -16.29 47.88
CA SER A 39 14.73 -16.79 49.05
C SER A 39 14.03 -15.65 49.81
N GLN A 40 12.71 -15.77 49.89
CA GLN A 40 11.85 -15.40 51.02
C GLN A 40 11.89 -13.97 51.61
N SER A 41 10.75 -13.28 51.41
CA SER A 41 9.88 -12.80 52.48
C SER A 41 10.49 -12.63 53.88
N ALA A 42 10.75 -11.39 54.30
CA ALA A 42 10.58 -10.92 55.68
C ALA A 42 10.73 -9.39 55.75
N LEU A 43 9.84 -8.75 56.51
CA LEU A 43 9.96 -7.38 57.00
C LEU A 43 11.35 -7.13 57.63
N SER A 44 12.09 -6.13 57.15
CA SER A 44 12.82 -5.17 58.01
C SER A 44 13.52 -4.12 57.15
N ILE A 45 12.95 -2.91 57.06
CA ILE A 45 13.65 -1.74 56.52
C ILE A 45 14.49 -1.17 57.67
N ARG A 46 15.79 -1.52 57.73
CA ARG A 46 16.77 -0.80 58.56
C ARG A 46 17.26 0.43 57.79
N PHE A 47 16.77 1.60 58.17
CA PHE A 47 17.37 2.89 57.80
C PHE A 47 18.69 3.07 58.55
N PHE A 48 19.81 3.16 57.83
CA PHE A 48 21.09 3.60 58.38
C PHE A 48 21.16 5.14 58.27
N LEU A 49 20.95 5.83 59.39
CA LEU A 49 21.23 7.26 59.56
C LEU A 49 22.74 7.44 59.75
N LEU A 50 23.42 8.07 58.79
CA LEU A 50 24.80 8.56 58.94
C LEU A 50 24.77 10.06 59.25
N ILE A 51 24.96 10.38 60.53
CA ILE A 51 25.25 11.72 61.05
C ILE A 51 26.77 11.90 61.04
N PRO A 52 27.36 12.98 60.47
CA PRO A 52 28.78 13.27 60.68
C PRO A 52 28.95 14.33 61.77
N SER A 53 29.73 14.00 62.81
CA SER A 53 30.29 14.95 63.77
C SER A 53 31.71 15.34 63.35
N PRO A 54 32.15 16.60 63.51
CA PRO A 54 33.50 17.02 63.17
C PRO A 54 34.43 16.88 64.38
N LEU A 55 35.66 16.43 64.18
CA LEU A 55 36.84 16.86 64.97
C LEU A 55 38.11 16.34 64.29
N ASN A 56 38.90 17.28 63.80
CA ASN A 56 40.20 17.05 63.17
C ASN A 56 41.30 17.23 64.24
N ARG A 57 42.30 16.35 64.30
CA ARG A 57 43.51 16.52 65.12
C ARG A 57 44.73 16.78 64.24
N ILE A 58 45.05 18.07 64.14
CA ILE A 58 46.37 18.73 64.13
C ILE A 58 47.59 17.85 63.77
N ARG A 59 48.31 18.26 62.71
CA ARG A 59 49.79 18.24 62.71
C ARG A 59 50.35 19.48 62.02
N ILE A 60 51.28 20.10 62.75
CA ILE A 60 52.01 21.33 62.46
C ILE A 60 53.17 21.01 61.51
N GLY A 61 53.33 21.83 60.47
CA GLY A 61 54.53 21.90 59.63
C GLY A 61 54.87 23.37 59.40
N VAL A 62 55.91 23.83 60.07
CA VAL A 62 56.53 25.16 59.97
C VAL A 62 57.46 25.15 58.76
N PHE A 63 57.35 26.11 57.84
CA PHE A 63 58.48 26.72 57.13
C PHE A 63 58.07 28.08 56.53
N ALA A 64 59.02 28.99 56.56
CA ALA A 64 58.91 30.45 56.47
C ALA A 64 58.88 31.02 55.03
N GLY A 65 58.51 32.31 54.93
CA GLY A 65 58.59 33.18 53.73
C GLY A 65 57.20 33.71 53.32
N GLU A 66 56.70 34.82 53.87
CA GLU A 66 56.88 36.20 53.33
C GLU A 66 56.09 36.33 51.99
N GLU A 67 54.95 37.01 51.88
CA GLU A 67 54.66 38.41 52.22
C GLU A 67 53.13 38.71 52.11
N ALA A 68 52.75 39.86 52.65
CA ALA A 68 51.39 40.30 52.94
C ALA A 68 50.51 40.67 51.73
N SER A 69 49.20 40.46 51.87
CA SER A 69 48.17 41.52 51.90
C SER A 69 46.81 41.04 51.37
N ARG A 70 45.75 41.31 52.16
CA ARG A 70 44.30 41.07 51.97
C ARG A 70 43.66 39.95 52.82
N ARG A 71 43.73 40.09 54.14
CA ARG A 71 42.72 39.55 55.08
C ARG A 71 41.87 40.72 55.58
N GLY A 72 40.64 40.82 55.10
CA GLY A 72 39.69 41.84 55.55
C GLY A 72 38.27 41.64 55.04
N GLN A 73 38.08 40.92 53.91
CA GLN A 73 36.78 40.92 53.21
C GLN A 73 36.28 39.52 52.81
N ARG A 74 36.59 38.48 53.61
CA ARG A 74 36.23 37.09 53.26
C ARG A 74 35.74 36.24 54.45
N ARG A 75 35.14 36.88 55.45
CA ARG A 75 34.56 36.17 56.61
C ARG A 75 33.03 36.30 56.75
N GLU A 76 32.39 37.25 56.07
CA GLU A 76 30.92 37.38 56.13
C GLU A 76 30.20 36.45 55.13
N SER A 77 30.78 36.18 53.96
CA SER A 77 30.16 35.37 52.91
C SER A 77 30.20 33.85 53.14
N ALA A 78 30.89 33.36 54.18
CA ALA A 78 30.92 31.93 54.52
C ALA A 78 29.81 31.50 55.49
N MET A 79 29.23 32.43 56.27
CA MET A 79 28.15 32.11 57.21
C MET A 79 26.76 32.11 56.55
N GLU A 80 26.56 32.84 55.44
CA GLU A 80 25.29 32.80 54.70
C GLU A 80 25.11 31.47 53.94
N GLY A 81 26.16 30.91 53.33
CA GLY A 81 26.05 29.64 52.60
C GLY A 81 25.64 28.43 53.45
N VAL A 82 26.02 28.42 54.73
CA VAL A 82 25.64 27.35 55.69
C VAL A 82 24.20 27.52 56.18
N ALA A 83 23.74 28.76 56.34
CA ALA A 83 22.35 29.05 56.70
C ALA A 83 21.36 28.68 55.58
N TRP A 84 21.72 28.99 54.32
CA TRP A 84 20.88 28.66 53.15
C TRP A 84 20.79 27.16 52.86
N THR A 85 21.90 26.43 53.03
CA THR A 85 21.89 24.97 52.90
C THR A 85 21.10 24.30 54.02
N GLY A 86 21.17 24.81 55.25
CA GLY A 86 20.31 24.37 56.36
C GLY A 86 18.83 24.63 56.11
N LEU A 87 18.48 25.79 55.54
CA LEU A 87 17.10 26.13 55.21
C LEU A 87 16.53 25.23 54.10
N LEU A 88 17.32 24.92 53.08
CA LEU A 88 16.94 23.99 52.01
C LEU A 88 16.74 22.56 52.54
N TYR A 89 17.60 22.10 53.45
CA TYR A 89 17.42 20.80 54.11
C TYR A 89 16.16 20.78 55.00
N ALA A 90 15.89 21.86 55.73
CA ALA A 90 14.69 21.95 56.55
C ALA A 90 13.40 21.94 55.71
N VAL A 91 13.38 22.67 54.58
CA VAL A 91 12.26 22.65 53.63
C VAL A 91 12.11 21.28 52.97
N PHE A 92 13.21 20.62 52.61
CA PHE A 92 13.17 19.27 52.05
C PHE A 92 12.63 18.25 53.06
N ILE A 93 13.06 18.31 54.31
CA ILE A 93 12.55 17.44 55.38
C ILE A 93 11.07 17.75 55.66
N LEU A 94 10.68 19.02 55.68
CA LEU A 94 9.28 19.41 55.88
C LEU A 94 8.39 18.90 54.74
N HIS A 95 8.82 19.03 53.49
CA HIS A 95 8.10 18.48 52.33
C HIS A 95 8.10 16.96 52.31
N PHE A 96 9.19 16.32 52.74
CA PHE A 96 9.26 14.86 52.85
C PHE A 96 8.33 14.35 53.96
N VAL A 97 8.29 15.00 55.12
CA VAL A 97 7.37 14.68 56.23
C VAL A 97 5.92 14.94 55.81
N PHE A 98 5.64 16.02 55.09
CA PHE A 98 4.31 16.32 54.57
C PHE A 98 3.87 15.32 53.49
N ALA A 99 4.79 14.89 52.62
CA ALA A 99 4.56 13.85 51.62
C ALA A 99 4.36 12.48 52.27
N CYS A 100 5.12 12.15 53.32
CA CYS A 100 4.93 10.93 54.11
C CYS A 100 3.61 10.98 54.90
N GLN A 101 3.23 12.12 55.47
CA GLN A 101 1.93 12.30 56.12
C GLN A 101 0.80 12.16 55.11
N LEU A 102 0.93 12.74 53.90
CA LEU A 102 -0.03 12.54 52.81
C LEU A 102 -0.11 11.06 52.39
N LEU A 103 1.01 10.37 52.18
CA LEU A 103 1.05 8.95 51.81
C LEU A 103 0.52 8.02 52.90
N LEU A 104 0.71 8.36 54.17
CA LEU A 104 0.16 7.64 55.32
C LEU A 104 -1.30 8.00 55.59
N LEU A 105 -1.75 9.18 55.16
CA LEU A 105 -3.15 9.61 55.17
C LEU A 105 -3.92 9.08 53.96
N GLN A 106 -3.30 8.70 52.85
CA GLN A 106 -3.99 8.08 51.70
C GLN A 106 -4.87 6.89 52.10
N PRO A 107 -4.41 5.90 52.91
CA PRO A 107 -5.28 4.82 53.37
C PRO A 107 -6.32 5.25 54.40
N ILE A 108 -6.10 6.34 55.15
CA ILE A 108 -7.06 6.87 56.15
C ILE A 108 -8.14 7.73 55.47
N VAL A 109 -7.78 8.51 54.45
CA VAL A 109 -8.71 9.24 53.56
C VAL A 109 -9.46 8.25 52.68
N ALA A 110 -8.83 7.19 52.17
CA ALA A 110 -9.53 6.09 51.50
C ALA A 110 -10.40 5.26 52.47
N ALA A 111 -10.08 5.21 53.77
CA ALA A 111 -10.92 4.59 54.79
C ALA A 111 -12.05 5.51 55.28
N LEU A 112 -11.87 6.83 55.24
CA LEU A 112 -12.91 7.85 55.51
C LEU A 112 -13.83 8.05 54.30
N ASP A 113 -13.32 7.93 53.06
CA ASP A 113 -14.13 7.77 51.84
C ASP A 113 -14.75 6.37 51.76
N GLY A 114 -14.28 5.44 52.61
CA GLY A 114 -14.81 4.09 52.82
C GLY A 114 -16.00 4.02 53.76
N THR A 115 -16.44 5.14 54.37
CA THR A 115 -17.70 5.17 55.10
C THR A 115 -18.84 5.58 54.17
N SER A 116 -19.58 4.57 53.69
CA SER A 116 -21.01 4.61 53.43
C SER A 116 -21.59 6.01 53.16
N GLY A 117 -21.30 6.57 51.98
CA GLY A 117 -22.25 7.49 51.38
C GLY A 117 -23.60 6.77 51.37
N GLY A 118 -24.65 7.42 51.86
CA GLY A 118 -25.96 6.79 51.99
C GLY A 118 -26.36 6.12 50.67
N VAL A 119 -27.20 5.09 50.71
CA VAL A 119 -27.59 4.33 49.50
C VAL A 119 -28.05 5.26 48.35
N ALA A 120 -28.68 6.39 48.68
CA ALA A 120 -29.06 7.45 47.73
C ALA A 120 -27.85 8.15 47.06
N GLU A 121 -26.77 8.40 47.81
CA GLU A 121 -25.54 8.99 47.29
C GLU A 121 -24.83 8.05 46.32
N LEU A 122 -24.79 6.75 46.62
CA LEU A 122 -24.26 5.72 45.72
C LEU A 122 -25.05 5.66 44.41
N LEU A 123 -26.38 5.71 44.47
CA LEU A 123 -27.24 5.78 43.27
C LEU A 123 -27.01 7.06 42.46
N GLN A 124 -26.84 8.20 43.13
CA GLN A 124 -26.59 9.48 42.46
C GLN A 124 -25.21 9.47 41.77
N ARG A 125 -24.19 8.93 42.43
CA ARG A 125 -22.83 8.76 41.87
C ARG A 125 -22.84 7.81 40.70
N ALA A 126 -23.50 6.66 40.82
CA ALA A 126 -23.70 5.71 39.71
C ALA A 126 -24.37 6.38 38.51
N SER A 127 -25.43 7.16 38.75
CA SER A 127 -26.14 7.90 37.69
C SER A 127 -25.25 8.95 37.01
N GLY A 128 -24.38 9.62 37.77
CA GLY A 128 -23.36 10.53 37.24
C GLY A 128 -22.35 9.79 36.35
N ASN A 129 -21.82 8.66 36.84
CA ASN A 129 -20.85 7.83 36.12
C ASN A 129 -21.42 7.26 34.82
N ILE A 130 -22.71 6.85 34.80
CA ILE A 130 -23.40 6.40 33.58
C ILE A 130 -23.45 7.52 32.53
N LYS A 131 -23.76 8.77 32.95
CA LYS A 131 -23.80 9.93 32.03
C LYS A 131 -22.43 10.23 31.41
N VAL A 132 -21.35 10.02 32.18
CA VAL A 132 -19.97 10.21 31.74
C VAL A 132 -19.41 8.97 31.00
N LYS A 133 -20.22 7.90 30.84
CA LYS A 133 -19.86 6.62 30.20
C LYS A 133 -18.81 5.80 30.96
N LEU A 134 -18.64 6.06 32.25
CA LEU A 134 -17.79 5.28 33.15
C LEU A 134 -18.59 4.10 33.72
N TYR A 135 -18.96 3.18 32.83
CA TYR A 135 -19.90 2.11 33.14
C TYR A 135 -19.38 1.13 34.20
N ASN A 136 -18.08 0.83 34.23
CA ASN A 136 -17.52 -0.08 35.23
C ASN A 136 -17.56 0.52 36.65
N GLU A 137 -17.25 1.83 36.77
CA GLU A 137 -17.34 2.55 38.03
C GLU A 137 -18.78 2.66 38.50
N ALA A 138 -19.72 2.95 37.59
CA ALA A 138 -21.14 2.91 37.88
C ALA A 138 -21.61 1.53 38.38
N LEU A 139 -21.11 0.44 37.79
CA LEU A 139 -21.44 -0.92 38.25
C LEU A 139 -20.91 -1.21 39.65
N ASN A 140 -19.71 -0.73 40.00
CA ASN A 140 -19.17 -0.89 41.36
C ASN A 140 -20.07 -0.18 42.39
N ASP A 141 -20.49 1.05 42.09
CA ASP A 141 -21.41 1.82 42.94
C ASP A 141 -22.78 1.15 43.09
N LEU A 142 -23.33 0.62 41.99
CA LEU A 142 -24.60 -0.09 41.99
C LEU A 142 -24.53 -1.41 42.76
N ASN A 143 -23.41 -2.13 42.65
CA ASN A 143 -23.19 -3.35 43.44
C ASN A 143 -23.11 -3.02 44.93
N ALA A 144 -22.36 -1.98 45.32
CA ALA A 144 -22.28 -1.52 46.71
C ALA A 144 -23.65 -1.07 47.25
N ALA A 145 -24.46 -0.40 46.43
CA ALA A 145 -25.82 0.00 46.81
C ALA A 145 -26.75 -1.21 47.05
N ILE A 146 -26.64 -2.25 46.20
CA ILE A 146 -27.40 -3.50 46.34
C ILE A 146 -26.94 -4.30 47.57
N GLU A 147 -25.64 -4.30 47.86
CA GLU A 147 -25.09 -4.94 49.07
C GLU A 147 -25.56 -4.23 50.35
N ALA A 148 -25.66 -2.91 50.33
CA ALA A 148 -26.18 -2.12 51.44
C ALA A 148 -27.70 -2.26 51.64
N ASP A 149 -28.48 -2.29 50.55
CA ASP A 149 -29.92 -2.53 50.58
C ASP A 149 -30.37 -3.47 49.44
N PRO A 150 -30.56 -4.78 49.73
CA PRO A 150 -31.01 -5.75 48.75
C PRO A 150 -32.45 -5.56 48.26
N THR A 151 -33.26 -4.72 48.93
CA THR A 151 -34.65 -4.44 48.56
C THR A 151 -34.78 -3.25 47.61
N LEU A 152 -33.67 -2.54 47.36
CA LEU A 152 -33.63 -1.37 46.50
C LEU A 152 -33.82 -1.72 45.02
N SER A 153 -35.08 -1.71 44.58
CA SER A 153 -35.47 -1.98 43.19
C SER A 153 -34.74 -1.09 42.16
N GLU A 154 -34.55 0.21 42.44
CA GLU A 154 -33.93 1.15 41.48
C GLU A 154 -32.48 0.80 41.15
N ALA A 155 -31.71 0.29 42.13
CA ALA A 155 -30.35 -0.15 41.90
C ALA A 155 -30.28 -1.34 40.94
N TYR A 156 -31.23 -2.30 41.03
CA TYR A 156 -31.31 -3.41 40.09
C TYR A 156 -31.64 -2.96 38.68
N LEU A 157 -32.57 -1.99 38.51
CA LEU A 157 -32.93 -1.48 37.19
C LEU A 157 -31.74 -0.74 36.53
N HIS A 158 -31.08 0.15 37.27
CA HIS A 158 -29.90 0.87 36.76
C HIS A 158 -28.74 -0.07 36.47
N ARG A 159 -28.52 -1.09 37.30
CA ARG A 159 -27.52 -2.14 37.07
C ARG A 159 -27.85 -2.95 35.82
N ALA A 160 -29.10 -3.37 35.66
CA ALA A 160 -29.54 -4.13 34.51
C ALA A 160 -29.32 -3.36 33.20
N SER A 161 -29.74 -2.09 33.16
CA SER A 161 -29.58 -1.21 32.01
C SER A 161 -28.10 -0.93 31.69
N THR A 162 -27.27 -0.70 32.72
CA THR A 162 -25.82 -0.50 32.53
C THR A 162 -25.13 -1.76 32.00
N LEU A 163 -25.48 -2.94 32.52
CA LEU A 163 -24.96 -4.23 32.05
C LEU A 163 -25.40 -4.53 30.60
N ARG A 164 -26.62 -4.13 30.23
CA ARG A 164 -27.14 -4.24 28.86
C ARG A 164 -26.29 -3.43 27.89
N LEU A 165 -25.99 -2.17 28.20
CA LEU A 165 -25.15 -1.31 27.35
C LEU A 165 -23.77 -1.94 27.06
N LEU A 166 -23.23 -2.72 28.00
CA LEU A 166 -21.95 -3.41 27.90
C LEU A 166 -22.03 -4.81 27.25
N CYS A 167 -23.20 -5.29 26.83
CA CYS A 167 -23.45 -6.67 26.36
C CYS A 167 -23.14 -7.76 27.42
N ARG A 168 -23.33 -7.48 28.71
CA ARG A 168 -23.26 -8.50 29.77
C ARG A 168 -24.65 -9.14 29.96
N PHE A 169 -25.12 -9.85 28.92
CA PHE A 169 -26.50 -10.32 28.79
C PHE A 169 -26.99 -11.11 30.00
N GLY A 170 -26.29 -12.19 30.38
CA GLY A 170 -26.72 -13.03 31.50
C GLY A 170 -26.78 -12.33 32.86
N GLU A 171 -25.92 -11.34 33.13
CA GLU A 171 -25.97 -10.58 34.39
C GLU A 171 -27.05 -9.48 34.35
N SER A 172 -27.23 -8.87 33.18
CA SER A 172 -28.29 -7.89 32.94
C SER A 172 -29.66 -8.53 33.10
N GLU A 173 -29.87 -9.71 32.51
CA GLU A 173 -31.11 -10.46 32.60
C GLU A 173 -31.46 -10.81 34.05
N LYS A 174 -30.49 -11.35 34.81
CA LYS A 174 -30.69 -11.63 36.25
C LYS A 174 -31.13 -10.39 37.02
N SER A 175 -30.54 -9.24 36.71
CA SER A 175 -30.88 -7.97 37.37
C SER A 175 -32.27 -7.47 36.97
N TYR A 176 -32.67 -7.58 35.71
CA TYR A 176 -34.04 -7.27 35.27
C TYR A 176 -35.09 -8.19 35.90
N ARG A 177 -34.83 -9.50 35.95
CA ARG A 177 -35.73 -10.46 36.60
C ARG A 177 -35.87 -10.14 38.08
N LYS A 178 -34.77 -9.83 38.77
CA LYS A 178 -34.80 -9.44 40.19
C LYS A 178 -35.59 -8.14 40.42
N TYR A 179 -35.46 -7.17 39.51
CA TYR A 179 -36.27 -5.97 39.55
C TYR A 179 -37.77 -6.25 39.40
N LEU A 180 -38.14 -7.11 38.45
CA LEU A 180 -39.55 -7.49 38.19
C LEU A 180 -40.17 -8.32 39.32
N GLU A 181 -39.36 -9.08 40.08
CA GLU A 181 -39.79 -9.71 41.33
C GLU A 181 -40.18 -8.68 42.40
N LEU A 182 -39.39 -7.60 42.53
CA LEU A 182 -39.63 -6.53 43.51
C LEU A 182 -40.75 -5.57 43.08
N LYS A 183 -40.86 -5.29 41.77
CA LYS A 183 -41.84 -4.38 41.16
C LYS A 183 -42.47 -5.04 39.94
N SER A 184 -43.48 -5.88 40.16
CA SER A 184 -44.23 -6.55 39.10
C SER A 184 -45.03 -5.58 38.22
N GLY A 185 -45.11 -5.85 36.92
CA GLY A 185 -45.95 -5.09 35.98
C GLY A 185 -45.32 -3.80 35.44
N ASN A 186 -44.00 -3.62 35.61
CA ASN A 186 -43.30 -2.48 35.02
C ASN A 186 -43.05 -2.70 33.52
N ARG A 187 -43.96 -2.15 32.68
CA ARG A 187 -43.88 -2.22 31.21
C ARG A 187 -42.57 -1.71 30.62
N HIS A 188 -41.91 -0.76 31.29
CA HIS A 188 -40.63 -0.22 30.81
C HIS A 188 -39.51 -1.24 30.97
N ALA A 189 -39.39 -1.85 32.15
CA ALA A 189 -38.40 -2.89 32.41
C ALA A 189 -38.63 -4.16 31.57
N GLU A 190 -39.89 -4.55 31.35
CA GLU A 190 -40.23 -5.66 30.44
C GLU A 190 -39.79 -5.38 28.99
N LYS A 191 -40.01 -4.14 28.53
CA LYS A 191 -39.55 -3.70 27.20
C LYS A 191 -38.03 -3.73 27.10
N GLU A 192 -37.30 -3.19 28.09
CA GLU A 192 -35.84 -3.21 28.07
C GLU A 192 -35.28 -4.65 28.13
N LEU A 193 -35.91 -5.54 28.90
CA LEU A 193 -35.55 -6.96 28.94
C LEU A 193 -35.79 -7.63 27.57
N SER A 194 -36.90 -7.34 26.90
CA SER A 194 -37.13 -7.83 25.54
C SER A 194 -36.07 -7.31 24.55
N GLN A 195 -35.64 -6.05 24.69
CA GLN A 195 -34.56 -5.47 23.87
C GLN A 195 -33.21 -6.13 24.15
N LEU A 196 -32.91 -6.48 25.41
CA LEU A 196 -31.73 -7.23 25.80
C LEU A 196 -31.66 -8.58 25.08
N LEU A 197 -32.74 -9.37 25.16
CA LEU A 197 -32.82 -10.69 24.54
C LEU A 197 -32.74 -10.61 23.01
N GLN A 198 -33.35 -9.58 22.42
CA GLN A 198 -33.23 -9.33 20.98
C GLN A 198 -31.79 -9.00 20.58
N ALA A 199 -31.07 -8.19 21.38
CA ALA A 199 -29.67 -7.86 21.14
C ALA A 199 -28.74 -9.07 21.31
N GLU A 200 -29.00 -9.95 22.28
CA GLU A 200 -28.26 -11.19 22.49
C GLU A 200 -28.40 -12.13 21.29
N SER A 201 -29.63 -12.44 20.89
CA SER A 201 -29.91 -13.29 19.72
C SER A 201 -29.36 -12.69 18.43
N ALA A 202 -29.42 -11.36 18.27
CA ALA A 202 -28.86 -10.68 17.10
C ALA A 202 -27.32 -10.72 17.08
N LEU A 203 -26.65 -10.65 18.23
CA LEU A 203 -25.19 -10.78 18.30
C LEU A 203 -24.76 -12.20 17.94
N GLU A 204 -25.43 -13.23 18.47
CA GLU A 204 -25.17 -14.63 18.09
C GLU A 204 -25.43 -14.87 16.60
N SER A 205 -26.50 -14.29 16.05
CA SER A 205 -26.80 -14.35 14.62
C SER A 205 -25.75 -13.62 13.78
N ALA A 206 -25.21 -12.49 14.28
CA ALA A 206 -24.12 -11.76 13.63
C ALA A 206 -22.83 -12.58 13.60
N ASP A 207 -22.45 -13.22 14.71
CA ASP A 207 -21.29 -14.12 14.77
C ASP A 207 -21.47 -15.32 13.82
N SER A 208 -22.63 -15.97 13.83
CA SER A 208 -22.89 -17.11 12.94
C SER A 208 -22.86 -16.73 11.46
N THR A 209 -23.40 -15.56 11.10
CA THR A 209 -23.39 -15.08 9.71
C THR A 209 -22.02 -14.58 9.26
N PHE A 210 -21.22 -14.06 10.20
CA PHE A 210 -19.81 -13.75 9.95
C PHE A 210 -19.04 -15.03 9.60
N ASP A 211 -19.21 -16.10 10.38
CA ASP A 211 -18.55 -17.38 10.15
C ASP A 211 -19.01 -18.06 8.85
N SER A 212 -20.27 -17.85 8.44
CA SER A 212 -20.77 -18.33 7.15
C SER A 212 -20.32 -17.49 5.95
N GLY A 213 -19.64 -16.37 6.17
CA GLY A 213 -19.17 -15.45 5.12
C GLY A 213 -20.21 -14.46 4.61
N ASP A 214 -21.40 -14.39 5.21
CA ASP A 214 -22.44 -13.40 4.87
C ASP A 214 -22.20 -12.11 5.67
N PHE A 215 -21.20 -11.36 5.24
CA PHE A 215 -20.75 -10.14 5.92
C PHE A 215 -21.79 -9.02 5.89
N ALA A 216 -22.62 -8.95 4.84
CA ALA A 216 -23.65 -7.92 4.71
C ALA A 216 -24.75 -8.10 5.76
N LYS A 217 -25.25 -9.33 5.91
CA LYS A 217 -26.27 -9.65 6.90
C LYS A 217 -25.74 -9.55 8.34
N SER A 218 -24.48 -9.96 8.56
CA SER A 218 -23.81 -9.80 9.85
C SER A 218 -23.69 -8.32 10.26
N MET A 219 -23.30 -7.44 9.31
CA MET A 219 -23.26 -6.00 9.53
C MET A 219 -24.63 -5.43 9.87
N GLU A 220 -25.69 -5.90 9.20
CA GLU A 220 -27.06 -5.46 9.46
C GLU A 220 -27.51 -5.77 10.89
N TYR A 221 -27.27 -6.99 11.39
CA TYR A 221 -27.59 -7.34 12.78
C TYR A 221 -26.84 -6.46 13.78
N LEU A 222 -25.56 -6.18 13.52
CA LEU A 222 -24.77 -5.31 14.38
C LEU A 222 -25.28 -3.87 14.39
N ASP A 223 -25.38 -3.22 13.23
CA ASP A 223 -25.67 -1.79 13.16
C ASP A 223 -27.14 -1.47 13.43
N LYS A 224 -28.09 -2.34 13.06
CA LYS A 224 -29.52 -2.06 13.23
C LYS A 224 -30.10 -2.57 14.55
N VAL A 225 -29.45 -3.53 15.21
CA VAL A 225 -29.97 -4.16 16.43
C VAL A 225 -28.99 -4.04 17.58
N VAL A 226 -27.81 -4.65 17.47
CA VAL A 226 -26.90 -4.78 18.61
C VAL A 226 -26.37 -3.43 19.07
N LEU A 227 -25.82 -2.60 18.18
CA LEU A 227 -25.25 -1.30 18.52
C LEU A 227 -26.31 -0.23 18.80
N VAL A 228 -27.55 -0.42 18.33
CA VAL A 228 -28.70 0.43 18.70
C VAL A 228 -29.08 0.21 20.16
N PHE A 229 -29.16 -1.05 20.61
CA PHE A 229 -29.53 -1.36 21.99
C PHE A 229 -28.33 -1.35 22.94
N CYS A 230 -27.14 -1.70 22.47
CA CYS A 230 -25.93 -1.89 23.26
C CYS A 230 -24.73 -1.11 22.65
N PRO A 231 -24.75 0.24 22.68
CA PRO A 231 -23.73 1.06 22.04
C PRO A 231 -22.32 0.97 22.67
N ALA A 232 -22.21 0.50 23.92
CA ALA A 232 -20.93 0.34 24.61
C ALA A 232 -20.36 -1.10 24.51
N CYS A 233 -20.97 -1.93 23.67
CA CYS A 233 -20.60 -3.33 23.50
C CYS A 233 -19.26 -3.48 22.79
N LYS A 234 -18.19 -3.77 23.56
CA LYS A 234 -16.85 -3.95 23.00
C LYS A 234 -16.79 -5.07 21.96
N LYS A 235 -17.42 -6.23 22.26
CA LYS A 235 -17.46 -7.38 21.35
C LYS A 235 -18.05 -7.03 19.98
N ALA A 236 -19.21 -6.37 19.98
CA ALA A 236 -19.87 -5.91 18.76
C ALA A 236 -19.02 -4.90 17.97
N LYS A 237 -18.39 -3.92 18.65
CA LYS A 237 -17.48 -2.96 18.01
C LYS A 237 -16.30 -3.66 17.32
N PHE A 238 -15.68 -4.65 17.97
CA PHE A 238 -14.59 -5.42 17.35
C PHE A 238 -15.06 -6.30 16.19
N LEU A 239 -16.23 -6.94 16.29
CA LEU A 239 -16.80 -7.70 15.20
C LEU A 239 -17.10 -6.80 13.99
N LYS A 240 -17.62 -5.60 14.23
CA LYS A 240 -17.82 -4.57 13.20
C LYS A 240 -16.52 -4.21 12.48
N VAL A 241 -15.43 -3.98 13.21
CA VAL A 241 -14.11 -3.72 12.60
C VAL A 241 -13.66 -4.90 11.73
N LYS A 242 -13.81 -6.14 12.20
CA LYS A 242 -13.45 -7.33 11.41
C LYS A 242 -14.29 -7.45 10.14
N LEU A 243 -15.59 -7.14 10.21
CA LEU A 243 -16.48 -7.08 9.05
C LEU A 243 -16.06 -6.01 8.04
N LEU A 244 -15.72 -4.80 8.51
CA LEU A 244 -15.25 -3.72 7.65
C LEU A 244 -13.98 -4.12 6.90
N LEU A 245 -13.03 -4.78 7.58
CA LEU A 245 -11.83 -5.33 6.94
C LEU A 245 -12.17 -6.41 5.90
N ALA A 246 -13.12 -7.30 6.19
CA ALA A 246 -13.55 -8.35 5.26
C ALA A 246 -14.27 -7.78 4.02
N LEU A 247 -15.05 -6.70 4.21
CA LEU A 247 -15.71 -5.94 3.15
C LEU A 247 -14.76 -5.00 2.38
N LYS A 248 -13.47 -4.99 2.74
CA LYS A 248 -12.43 -4.11 2.17
C LYS A 248 -12.68 -2.61 2.42
N ASP A 249 -13.54 -2.27 3.38
CA ASP A 249 -13.72 -0.90 3.87
C ASP A 249 -12.66 -0.59 4.95
N TYR A 250 -11.43 -0.36 4.49
CA TYR A 250 -10.30 -0.11 5.37
C TYR A 250 -10.38 1.24 6.09
N SER A 251 -10.97 2.26 5.44
CA SER A 251 -11.13 3.59 6.04
C SER A 251 -12.16 3.56 7.17
N GLY A 252 -13.28 2.84 7.00
CA GLY A 252 -14.24 2.56 8.05
C GLY A 252 -13.60 1.82 9.23
N ALA A 253 -12.82 0.77 8.96
CA ALA A 253 -12.12 0.01 10.00
C ALA A 253 -11.14 0.89 10.81
N ILE A 254 -10.42 1.80 10.15
CA ILE A 254 -9.50 2.76 10.80
C ILE A 254 -10.28 3.76 11.67
N ALA A 255 -11.43 4.24 11.21
CA ALA A 255 -12.27 5.15 11.97
C ALA A 255 -12.82 4.49 13.26
N GLU A 256 -13.38 3.28 13.13
CA GLU A 256 -13.95 2.53 14.26
C GLU A 256 -12.89 2.16 15.30
N THR A 257 -11.74 1.64 14.87
CA THR A 257 -10.60 1.40 15.78
C THR A 257 -10.06 2.69 16.40
N GLY A 258 -10.15 3.82 15.68
CA GLY A 258 -9.84 5.14 16.20
C GLY A 258 -10.74 5.56 17.36
N TYR A 259 -12.04 5.25 17.31
CA TYR A 259 -12.95 5.49 18.43
C TYR A 259 -12.64 4.58 19.62
N ILE A 260 -12.35 3.30 19.38
CA ILE A 260 -11.96 2.36 20.44
C ILE A 260 -10.68 2.83 21.14
N LEU A 261 -9.68 3.30 20.39
CA LEU A 261 -8.42 3.80 20.96
C LEU A 261 -8.54 5.14 21.69
N LYS A 262 -9.61 5.91 21.45
CA LYS A 262 -9.92 7.10 22.28
C LYS A 262 -10.48 6.70 23.64
N GLU A 263 -11.21 5.57 23.70
CA GLU A 263 -11.72 5.01 24.95
C GLU A 263 -10.60 4.28 25.73
N ASP A 264 -9.76 3.52 25.03
CA ASP A 264 -8.65 2.75 25.59
C ASP A 264 -7.43 2.80 24.66
N GLU A 265 -6.48 3.70 24.97
CA GLU A 265 -5.30 3.93 24.14
C GLU A 265 -4.38 2.70 24.01
N ASN A 266 -4.42 1.80 25.00
CA ASN A 266 -3.54 0.64 25.11
C ASN A 266 -4.23 -0.66 24.66
N ASN A 267 -5.38 -0.55 24.01
CA ASN A 267 -6.09 -1.71 23.51
C ASN A 267 -5.32 -2.43 22.40
N LEU A 268 -4.82 -3.64 22.70
CA LEU A 268 -3.97 -4.42 21.79
C LEU A 268 -4.69 -4.79 20.49
N ASP A 269 -5.93 -5.28 20.58
CA ASP A 269 -6.75 -5.69 19.44
C ASP A 269 -7.03 -4.50 18.51
N ALA A 270 -7.37 -3.34 19.08
CA ALA A 270 -7.63 -2.14 18.29
C ALA A 270 -6.37 -1.63 17.60
N LEU A 271 -5.20 -1.66 18.26
CA LEU A 271 -3.92 -1.32 17.62
C LEU A 271 -3.59 -2.28 16.48
N MET A 272 -3.81 -3.58 16.67
CA MET A 272 -3.58 -4.58 15.65
C MET A 272 -4.50 -4.39 14.44
N LEU A 273 -5.81 -4.32 14.66
CA LEU A 273 -6.79 -4.19 13.58
C LEU A 273 -6.64 -2.85 12.84
N ARG A 274 -6.30 -1.77 13.55
CA ARG A 274 -5.98 -0.48 12.93
C ARG A 274 -4.72 -0.56 12.06
N GLY A 275 -3.68 -1.22 12.55
CA GLY A 275 -2.48 -1.51 11.77
C GLY A 275 -2.80 -2.32 10.50
N ARG A 276 -3.75 -3.26 10.59
CA ARG A 276 -4.22 -4.05 9.43
C ARG A 276 -4.98 -3.22 8.40
N GLY A 277 -5.77 -2.24 8.85
CA GLY A 277 -6.41 -1.27 7.96
C GLY A 277 -5.38 -0.45 7.16
N TYR A 278 -4.40 0.14 7.83
CA TYR A 278 -3.31 0.88 7.16
C TYR A 278 -2.45 -0.03 6.28
N TYR A 279 -2.25 -1.27 6.69
CA TYR A 279 -1.51 -2.26 5.89
C TYR A 279 -2.12 -2.41 4.50
N TYR A 280 -3.43 -2.67 4.39
CA TYR A 280 -4.09 -2.86 3.09
C TYR A 280 -4.28 -1.57 2.27
N LEU A 281 -4.21 -0.40 2.92
CA LEU A 281 -4.11 0.90 2.22
C LEU A 281 -2.70 1.20 1.69
N ALA A 282 -1.75 0.28 1.86
CA ALA A 282 -0.33 0.45 1.53
C ALA A 282 0.40 1.56 2.34
N ASP A 283 -0.21 2.05 3.43
CA ASP A 283 0.41 2.95 4.41
C ASP A 283 1.27 2.16 5.42
N HIS A 284 2.28 1.44 4.90
CA HIS A 284 3.05 0.48 5.69
C HIS A 284 3.81 1.10 6.86
N ASP A 285 4.26 2.36 6.74
CA ASP A 285 4.94 3.07 7.82
C ASP A 285 4.02 3.29 9.03
N VAL A 286 2.76 3.65 8.77
CA VAL A 286 1.76 3.87 9.82
C VAL A 286 1.35 2.54 10.44
N ALA A 287 1.15 1.50 9.60
CA ALA A 287 0.88 0.14 10.06
C ALA A 287 1.97 -0.38 11.01
N LEU A 288 3.25 -0.22 10.63
CA LEU A 288 4.39 -0.62 11.46
C LEU A 288 4.40 0.10 12.81
N ARG A 289 4.09 1.40 12.87
CA ARG A 289 4.02 2.15 14.13
C ARG A 289 2.95 1.60 15.07
N HIS A 290 1.77 1.25 14.54
CA HIS A 290 0.70 0.64 15.33
C HIS A 290 1.08 -0.76 15.85
N TYR A 291 1.65 -1.61 15.00
CA TYR A 291 2.13 -2.93 15.42
C TYR A 291 3.25 -2.83 16.47
N GLN A 292 4.19 -1.91 16.30
CA GLN A 292 5.25 -1.65 17.28
C GLN A 292 4.69 -1.13 18.61
N LYS A 293 3.68 -0.27 18.59
CA LYS A 293 3.00 0.17 19.82
C LYS A 293 2.39 -1.03 20.54
N GLY A 294 1.68 -1.90 19.83
CA GLY A 294 1.10 -3.13 20.40
C GLY A 294 2.18 -4.06 20.99
N LEU A 295 3.25 -4.32 20.25
CA LEU A 295 4.36 -5.19 20.72
C LEU A 295 5.17 -4.60 21.88
N ARG A 296 5.12 -3.28 22.11
CA ARG A 296 5.71 -2.67 23.32
C ARG A 296 4.86 -2.92 24.57
N LEU A 297 3.54 -3.03 24.39
CA LEU A 297 2.59 -3.32 25.47
C LEU A 297 2.58 -4.81 25.81
N ASP A 298 2.53 -5.66 24.78
CA ASP A 298 2.65 -7.11 24.92
C ASP A 298 3.67 -7.67 23.90
N PRO A 299 4.91 -7.90 24.33
CA PRO A 299 5.95 -8.47 23.49
C PRO A 299 5.69 -9.92 23.07
N GLU A 300 4.77 -10.66 23.71
CA GLU A 300 4.48 -12.07 23.41
C GLU A 300 3.20 -12.28 22.58
N HIS A 301 2.53 -11.20 22.21
CA HIS A 301 1.30 -11.27 21.42
C HIS A 301 1.53 -11.90 20.03
N GLY A 302 1.04 -13.13 19.86
CA GLY A 302 1.29 -13.94 18.66
C GLY A 302 0.80 -13.31 17.35
N GLU A 303 -0.42 -12.77 17.32
CA GLU A 303 -1.00 -12.22 16.08
C GLU A 303 -0.30 -10.91 15.64
N LEU A 304 -0.06 -9.99 16.58
CA LEU A 304 0.76 -8.79 16.36
C LEU A 304 2.17 -9.11 15.86
N LYS A 305 2.86 -10.12 16.43
CA LYS A 305 4.16 -10.57 15.92
C LYS A 305 4.05 -11.01 14.47
N LYS A 306 3.07 -11.86 14.14
CA LYS A 306 2.84 -12.33 12.77
C LYS A 306 2.59 -11.18 11.80
N ALA A 307 1.72 -10.23 12.16
CA ALA A 307 1.43 -9.07 11.32
C ALA A 307 2.67 -8.18 11.11
N TYR A 308 3.43 -7.91 12.18
CA TYR A 308 4.64 -7.09 12.12
C TYR A 308 5.74 -7.72 11.27
N PHE A 309 6.08 -8.98 11.52
CA PHE A 309 7.12 -9.68 10.77
C PHE A 309 6.69 -10.01 9.35
N GLY A 310 5.40 -10.29 9.12
CA GLY A 310 4.82 -10.46 7.79
C GLY A 310 5.02 -9.21 6.94
N LEU A 311 4.61 -8.03 7.44
CA LEU A 311 4.82 -6.77 6.74
C LEU A 311 6.31 -6.46 6.52
N LYS A 312 7.17 -6.67 7.53
CA LYS A 312 8.63 -6.50 7.34
C LYS A 312 9.21 -7.41 6.27
N ASN A 313 8.75 -8.66 6.21
CA ASN A 313 9.20 -9.62 5.20
C ASN A 313 8.74 -9.20 3.80
N LEU A 314 7.49 -8.75 3.66
CA LEU A 314 6.95 -8.20 2.41
C LEU A 314 7.81 -7.03 1.91
N LEU A 315 8.01 -6.01 2.74
CA LEU A 315 8.82 -4.84 2.38
C LEU A 315 10.26 -5.21 2.02
N LYS A 316 10.86 -6.13 2.78
CA LYS A 316 12.22 -6.60 2.49
C LYS A 316 12.30 -7.30 1.13
N LYS A 317 11.33 -8.16 0.80
CA LYS A 317 11.29 -8.84 -0.51
C LYS A 317 11.02 -7.87 -1.65
N SER A 318 10.06 -6.95 -1.50
CA SER A 318 9.76 -5.93 -2.51
C SER A 318 11.00 -5.08 -2.82
N LYS A 319 11.69 -4.59 -1.78
CA LYS A 319 12.92 -3.82 -1.94
C LYS A 319 14.05 -4.64 -2.57
N SER A 320 14.22 -5.89 -2.17
CA SER A 320 15.22 -6.79 -2.77
C SER A 320 14.99 -6.98 -4.27
N ALA A 321 13.72 -7.16 -4.68
CA ALA A 321 13.34 -7.32 -6.08
C ALA A 321 13.70 -6.09 -6.90
N GLU A 322 13.38 -4.89 -6.40
CA GLU A 322 13.74 -3.60 -7.01
C GLU A 322 15.27 -3.42 -7.10
N ASP A 323 15.99 -3.69 -6.01
CA ASP A 323 17.45 -3.58 -5.98
C ASP A 323 18.12 -4.52 -7.00
N ASN A 324 17.60 -5.74 -7.15
CA ASN A 324 18.10 -6.69 -8.14
C ASN A 324 17.74 -6.29 -9.57
N ALA A 325 16.55 -5.71 -9.79
CA ALA A 325 16.17 -5.15 -11.08
C ALA A 325 17.11 -4.00 -11.48
N ASN A 326 17.41 -3.09 -10.55
CA ASN A 326 18.32 -1.95 -10.74
C ASN A 326 19.77 -2.38 -11.00
N LYS A 327 20.21 -3.49 -10.39
CA LYS A 327 21.53 -4.10 -10.63
C LYS A 327 21.61 -4.91 -11.93
N GLY A 328 20.54 -4.97 -12.72
CA GLY A 328 20.47 -5.76 -13.95
C GLY A 328 20.38 -7.27 -13.75
N LYS A 329 20.17 -7.74 -12.51
CA LYS A 329 19.95 -9.17 -12.20
C LYS A 329 18.50 -9.56 -12.48
N LEU A 330 18.07 -9.37 -13.72
CA LEU A 330 16.66 -9.41 -14.13
C LEU A 330 15.98 -10.75 -13.80
N ARG A 331 16.65 -11.89 -14.06
CA ARG A 331 16.08 -13.21 -13.75
C ARG A 331 15.80 -13.42 -12.26
N VAL A 332 16.68 -12.91 -11.39
CA VAL A 332 16.50 -13.01 -9.93
C VAL A 332 15.37 -12.08 -9.49
N ALA A 333 15.31 -10.87 -10.04
CA ALA A 333 14.26 -9.91 -9.74
C ALA A 333 12.85 -10.46 -10.08
N VAL A 334 12.69 -11.17 -11.21
CA VAL A 334 11.41 -11.83 -11.56
C VAL A 334 10.94 -12.77 -10.45
N GLU A 335 11.81 -13.64 -9.97
CA GLU A 335 11.47 -14.62 -8.92
C GLU A 335 11.19 -13.93 -7.58
N GLU A 336 11.90 -12.84 -7.26
CA GLU A 336 11.65 -12.08 -6.04
C GLU A 336 10.33 -11.29 -6.08
N TYR A 337 9.97 -10.69 -7.23
CA TYR A 337 8.67 -10.05 -7.40
C TYR A 337 7.53 -11.06 -7.25
N ARG A 338 7.63 -12.22 -7.92
CA ARG A 338 6.64 -13.31 -7.78
C ARG A 338 6.53 -13.79 -6.34
N ALA A 339 7.67 -13.97 -5.66
CA ALA A 339 7.70 -14.37 -4.27
C ALA A 339 7.11 -13.29 -3.33
N ALA A 340 7.24 -12.01 -3.66
CA ALA A 340 6.64 -10.91 -2.89
C ALA A 340 5.11 -10.90 -3.06
N ILE A 341 4.62 -11.01 -4.30
CA ILE A 341 3.18 -11.08 -4.60
C ILE A 341 2.55 -12.31 -3.91
N ALA A 342 3.25 -13.44 -3.91
CA ALA A 342 2.78 -14.67 -3.27
C ALA A 342 2.70 -14.61 -1.73
N LEU A 343 3.30 -13.60 -1.08
CA LEU A 343 3.15 -13.42 0.37
C LEU A 343 1.75 -12.99 0.76
N ASP A 344 1.13 -12.12 -0.04
CA ASP A 344 -0.22 -11.61 0.20
C ASP A 344 -0.89 -11.20 -1.12
N PRO A 345 -1.57 -12.15 -1.80
CA PRO A 345 -2.28 -11.88 -3.05
C PRO A 345 -3.43 -10.88 -2.88
N ASP A 346 -4.02 -10.77 -1.69
CA ASP A 346 -5.15 -9.89 -1.40
C ASP A 346 -4.73 -8.44 -1.16
N HIS A 347 -3.43 -8.16 -1.06
CA HIS A 347 -2.90 -6.80 -0.93
C HIS A 347 -2.91 -6.04 -2.26
N VAL A 348 -4.12 -5.73 -2.72
CA VAL A 348 -4.37 -5.07 -4.02
C VAL A 348 -3.53 -3.81 -4.18
N ALA A 349 -3.54 -2.89 -3.20
CA ALA A 349 -2.87 -1.59 -3.31
C ALA A 349 -1.35 -1.70 -3.50
N HIS A 350 -0.69 -2.60 -2.77
CA HIS A 350 0.76 -2.79 -2.90
C HIS A 350 1.12 -3.65 -4.13
N ASN A 351 0.27 -4.64 -4.44
CA ASN A 351 0.54 -5.56 -5.54
C ASN A 351 0.55 -4.87 -6.91
N VAL A 352 -0.14 -3.72 -7.08
CA VAL A 352 -0.02 -2.89 -8.30
C VAL A 352 1.45 -2.59 -8.63
N HIS A 353 2.19 -2.07 -7.66
CA HIS A 353 3.61 -1.71 -7.85
C HIS A 353 4.47 -2.93 -8.14
N LEU A 354 4.19 -4.07 -7.51
CA LEU A 354 4.92 -5.31 -7.75
C LEU A 354 4.63 -5.89 -9.15
N HIS A 355 3.39 -5.84 -9.60
CA HIS A 355 3.00 -6.28 -10.94
C HIS A 355 3.63 -5.41 -12.04
N VAL A 356 3.65 -4.09 -11.85
CA VAL A 356 4.33 -3.17 -12.77
C VAL A 356 5.83 -3.41 -12.80
N GLY A 357 6.47 -3.52 -11.63
CA GLY A 357 7.90 -3.84 -11.52
C GLY A 357 8.25 -5.17 -12.20
N LEU A 358 7.44 -6.21 -11.98
CA LEU A 358 7.58 -7.50 -12.63
C LEU A 358 7.43 -7.40 -14.16
N CYS A 359 6.40 -6.69 -14.63
CA CYS A 359 6.16 -6.48 -16.06
C CYS A 359 7.38 -5.81 -16.71
N LYS A 360 7.89 -4.75 -16.10
CA LYS A 360 9.08 -4.02 -16.57
C LYS A 360 10.32 -4.89 -16.70
N VAL A 361 10.57 -5.75 -15.71
CA VAL A 361 11.70 -6.69 -15.76
C VAL A 361 11.49 -7.75 -16.85
N LEU A 362 10.27 -8.22 -17.06
CA LEU A 362 9.94 -9.22 -18.09
C LEU A 362 10.06 -8.65 -19.51
N VAL A 363 9.65 -7.39 -19.74
CA VAL A 363 9.87 -6.67 -21.00
C VAL A 363 11.36 -6.57 -21.30
N LYS A 364 12.18 -6.16 -20.33
CA LYS A 364 13.65 -6.11 -20.48
C LYS A 364 14.30 -7.46 -20.77
N LEU A 365 13.67 -8.56 -20.35
CA LEU A 365 14.11 -9.93 -20.65
C LEU A 365 13.61 -10.44 -22.01
N GLY A 366 12.80 -9.68 -22.74
CA GLY A 366 12.18 -10.13 -23.99
C GLY A 366 11.03 -11.13 -23.80
N ARG A 367 10.54 -11.32 -22.57
CA ARG A 367 9.47 -12.27 -22.25
C ARG A 367 8.09 -11.62 -22.39
N GLY A 368 7.76 -11.16 -23.60
CA GLY A 368 6.54 -10.40 -23.89
C GLY A 368 5.25 -11.05 -23.37
N LYS A 369 5.05 -12.36 -23.62
CA LYS A 369 3.84 -13.08 -23.17
C LYS A 369 3.64 -13.06 -21.65
N ASP A 370 4.70 -13.27 -20.88
CA ASP A 370 4.63 -13.25 -19.42
C ASP A 370 4.43 -11.82 -18.88
N ALA A 371 5.03 -10.83 -19.57
CA ALA A 371 4.89 -9.43 -19.23
C ALA A 371 3.45 -8.96 -19.39
N LEU A 372 2.76 -9.36 -20.48
CA LEU A 372 1.36 -9.01 -20.73
C LEU A 372 0.45 -9.42 -19.56
N SER A 373 0.58 -10.65 -19.06
CA SER A 373 -0.21 -11.11 -17.91
C SER A 373 0.02 -10.24 -16.68
N SER A 374 1.28 -9.88 -16.39
CA SER A 374 1.62 -9.08 -15.20
C SER A 374 1.12 -7.64 -15.33
N CYS A 375 1.29 -7.02 -16.50
CA CYS A 375 0.81 -5.67 -16.77
C CYS A 375 -0.74 -5.59 -16.76
N THR A 376 -1.43 -6.60 -17.29
CA THR A 376 -2.90 -6.65 -17.24
C THR A 376 -3.40 -6.75 -15.81
N SER A 377 -2.79 -7.57 -14.95
CA SER A 377 -3.17 -7.61 -13.53
C SER A 377 -2.98 -6.26 -12.81
N ALA A 378 -1.96 -5.47 -13.18
CA ALA A 378 -1.83 -4.11 -12.65
C ALA A 378 -2.96 -3.18 -13.14
N LEU A 379 -3.30 -3.25 -14.43
CA LEU A 379 -4.34 -2.41 -15.04
C LEU A 379 -5.77 -2.82 -14.67
N GLU A 380 -5.98 -4.06 -14.25
CA GLU A 380 -7.25 -4.50 -13.63
C GLU A 380 -7.52 -3.78 -12.30
N ILE A 381 -6.45 -3.39 -11.60
CA ILE A 381 -6.53 -2.65 -10.34
C ILE A 381 -6.61 -1.16 -10.59
N ASP A 382 -5.69 -0.62 -11.43
CA ASP A 382 -5.67 0.78 -11.83
C ASP A 382 -5.55 0.89 -13.36
N GLN A 383 -6.69 1.08 -14.02
CA GLN A 383 -6.80 1.16 -15.47
C GLN A 383 -6.05 2.36 -16.07
N GLU A 384 -5.78 3.37 -15.26
CA GLU A 384 -5.20 4.64 -15.72
C GLU A 384 -3.70 4.75 -15.46
N LEU A 385 -3.10 3.70 -14.88
CA LEU A 385 -1.70 3.69 -14.50
C LEU A 385 -0.78 3.78 -15.73
N ILE A 386 -0.21 4.97 -15.92
CA ILE A 386 0.62 5.32 -17.09
C ILE A 386 1.79 4.35 -17.25
N GLU A 387 2.52 4.04 -16.17
CA GLU A 387 3.67 3.12 -16.24
C GLU A 387 3.24 1.72 -16.70
N ALA A 388 2.08 1.22 -16.25
CA ALA A 388 1.57 -0.07 -16.66
C ALA A 388 1.12 -0.09 -18.14
N LEU A 389 0.49 1.00 -18.61
CA LEU A 389 0.14 1.15 -20.03
C LEU A 389 1.37 1.14 -20.94
N VAL A 390 2.41 1.89 -20.58
CA VAL A 390 3.67 1.95 -21.35
C VAL A 390 4.31 0.56 -21.40
N GLN A 391 4.46 -0.10 -20.25
CA GLN A 391 5.07 -1.43 -20.21
C GLN A 391 4.23 -2.50 -20.91
N ARG A 392 2.90 -2.40 -20.90
CA ARG A 392 2.03 -3.29 -21.67
C ARG A 392 2.18 -3.05 -23.17
N GLY A 393 2.26 -1.80 -23.60
CA GLY A 393 2.54 -1.43 -24.99
C GLY A 393 3.87 -2.00 -25.48
N GLU A 394 4.94 -1.87 -24.70
CA GLU A 394 6.25 -2.48 -25.02
C GLU A 394 6.18 -4.00 -25.06
N ALA A 395 5.45 -4.64 -24.13
CA ALA A 395 5.23 -6.08 -24.15
C ALA A 395 4.47 -6.55 -25.40
N LYS A 396 3.48 -5.77 -25.86
CA LYS A 396 2.72 -6.04 -27.08
C LYS A 396 3.57 -5.92 -28.34
N LEU A 397 4.51 -4.95 -28.39
CA LEU A 397 5.51 -4.87 -29.46
C LEU A 397 6.37 -6.13 -29.55
N LEU A 398 6.74 -6.72 -28.41
CA LEU A 398 7.49 -7.99 -28.38
C LEU A 398 6.67 -9.19 -28.87
N THR A 399 5.35 -9.14 -28.75
CA THR A 399 4.45 -10.20 -29.22
C THR A 399 3.83 -9.92 -30.59
N GLU A 400 4.30 -8.88 -31.29
CA GLU A 400 3.82 -8.44 -32.60
C GLU A 400 2.34 -8.00 -32.63
N ASP A 401 1.77 -7.62 -31.48
CA ASP A 401 0.45 -6.98 -31.37
C ASP A 401 0.61 -5.46 -31.56
N TRP A 402 0.86 -5.06 -32.81
CA TRP A 402 1.17 -3.67 -33.15
C TRP A 402 0.00 -2.72 -32.90
N GLU A 403 -1.23 -3.16 -33.15
CA GLU A 403 -2.43 -2.36 -32.98
C GLU A 403 -2.69 -2.09 -31.49
N GLY A 404 -2.70 -3.15 -30.67
CA GLY A 404 -2.88 -3.01 -29.24
C GLY A 404 -1.73 -2.22 -28.57
N ALA A 405 -0.51 -2.28 -29.10
CA ALA A 405 0.62 -1.51 -28.59
C ALA A 405 0.42 0.00 -28.82
N VAL A 406 -0.01 0.38 -30.02
CA VAL A 406 -0.29 1.78 -30.37
C VAL A 406 -1.44 2.35 -29.54
N GLU A 407 -2.49 1.57 -29.28
CA GLU A 407 -3.61 1.99 -28.44
C GLU A 407 -3.18 2.32 -27.01
N ASP A 408 -2.46 1.42 -26.35
CA ASP A 408 -1.97 1.61 -24.98
C ASP A 408 -1.02 2.82 -24.87
N LEU A 409 -0.09 2.94 -25.82
CA LEU A 409 0.90 4.03 -25.84
C LEU A 409 0.26 5.38 -26.19
N LYS A 410 -0.78 5.41 -27.03
CA LYS A 410 -1.57 6.63 -27.28
C LYS A 410 -2.28 7.09 -26.03
N LEU A 411 -2.92 6.18 -25.29
CA LEU A 411 -3.58 6.51 -24.05
C LEU A 411 -2.58 7.05 -23.01
N ALA A 412 -1.41 6.41 -22.88
CA ALA A 412 -0.33 6.89 -22.02
C ALA A 412 0.17 8.29 -22.44
N ALA A 413 0.39 8.53 -23.74
CA ALA A 413 0.85 9.82 -24.28
C ALA A 413 -0.17 10.94 -24.10
N GLN A 414 -1.47 10.63 -24.16
CA GLN A 414 -2.53 11.60 -23.87
C GLN A 414 -2.54 12.02 -22.40
N LYS A 415 -2.29 11.06 -21.48
CA LYS A 415 -2.23 11.33 -20.04
C LYS A 415 -0.95 12.05 -19.62
N SER A 416 0.18 11.80 -20.29
CA SER A 416 1.45 12.49 -20.05
C SER A 416 2.01 13.12 -21.34
N PRO A 417 1.45 14.26 -21.80
CA PRO A 417 1.87 14.86 -23.06
C PRO A 417 3.31 15.35 -23.08
N GLN A 418 3.92 15.62 -21.92
CA GLN A 418 5.29 16.15 -21.85
C GLN A 418 6.36 15.04 -21.82
N ASP A 419 5.96 13.78 -21.66
CA ASP A 419 6.89 12.67 -21.58
C ASP A 419 7.41 12.29 -22.97
N MET A 420 8.67 12.60 -23.21
CA MET A 420 9.34 12.33 -24.47
C MET A 420 9.64 10.84 -24.68
N GLU A 421 9.81 10.06 -23.62
CA GLU A 421 10.07 8.62 -23.70
C GLU A 421 8.82 7.87 -24.18
N ILE A 422 7.65 8.27 -23.68
CA ILE A 422 6.35 7.72 -24.13
C ILE A 422 6.10 8.09 -25.60
N ARG A 423 6.43 9.32 -26.01
CA ARG A 423 6.30 9.73 -27.42
C ARG A 423 7.23 8.96 -28.35
N GLU A 424 8.46 8.72 -27.92
CA GLU A 424 9.43 7.95 -28.70
C GLU A 424 8.98 6.48 -28.85
N THR A 425 8.52 5.86 -27.76
CA THR A 425 7.99 4.49 -27.79
C THR A 425 6.73 4.39 -28.65
N LEU A 426 5.83 5.37 -28.56
CA LEU A 426 4.66 5.47 -29.44
C LEU A 426 5.06 5.58 -30.91
N MET A 427 6.02 6.44 -31.25
CA MET A 427 6.49 6.59 -32.65
C MET A 427 7.09 5.28 -33.17
N LYS A 428 7.83 4.54 -32.33
CA LYS A 428 8.35 3.20 -32.67
C LYS A 428 7.20 2.22 -32.95
N ALA A 429 6.17 2.23 -32.11
CA ALA A 429 4.99 1.38 -32.28
C ALA A 429 4.20 1.71 -33.55
N GLU A 430 3.95 2.99 -33.83
CA GLU A 430 3.26 3.43 -35.05
C GLU A 430 4.05 3.09 -36.31
N LYS A 431 5.38 3.25 -36.28
CA LYS A 431 6.24 2.82 -37.37
C LYS A 431 6.17 1.31 -37.58
N ALA A 432 6.18 0.52 -36.51
CA ALA A 432 6.06 -0.94 -36.61
C ALA A 432 4.69 -1.36 -37.18
N LEU A 433 3.60 -0.75 -36.71
CA LEU A 433 2.25 -0.98 -37.24
C LEU A 433 2.13 -0.60 -38.72
N LYS A 434 2.74 0.51 -39.12
CA LYS A 434 2.77 0.92 -40.53
C LYS A 434 3.54 -0.09 -41.39
N MET A 435 4.70 -0.54 -40.92
CA MET A 435 5.51 -1.54 -41.61
C MET A 435 4.81 -2.91 -41.68
N SER A 436 4.02 -3.29 -40.67
CA SER A 436 3.28 -4.56 -40.69
C SER A 436 2.09 -4.55 -41.64
N ARG A 437 1.45 -3.39 -41.83
CA ARG A 437 0.35 -3.20 -42.80
C ARG A 437 0.86 -3.04 -44.24
N ARG A 438 2.15 -2.77 -44.41
CA ARG A 438 2.77 -2.59 -45.72
C ARG A 438 2.77 -3.90 -46.52
N LYS A 439 2.36 -3.82 -47.79
CA LYS A 439 2.43 -4.96 -48.71
C LYS A 439 3.89 -5.32 -48.99
N ASP A 440 4.23 -6.60 -48.90
CA ASP A 440 5.54 -7.11 -49.29
C ASP A 440 5.56 -7.42 -50.80
N TRP A 441 6.05 -6.47 -51.60
CA TRP A 441 6.11 -6.59 -53.05
C TRP A 441 6.94 -7.79 -53.54
N TYR A 442 7.99 -8.16 -52.81
CA TYR A 442 8.81 -9.32 -53.15
C TYR A 442 8.03 -10.62 -52.99
N LYS A 443 7.21 -10.70 -51.94
CA LYS A 443 6.30 -11.84 -51.71
C LYS A 443 5.20 -11.91 -52.76
N ILE A 444 4.66 -10.77 -53.22
CA ILE A 444 3.65 -10.71 -54.29
C ILE A 444 4.22 -11.22 -55.61
N LEU A 445 5.46 -10.86 -55.96
CA LEU A 445 6.14 -11.37 -57.16
C LEU A 445 6.75 -12.78 -56.99
N GLY A 446 6.77 -13.31 -55.76
CA GLY A 446 7.35 -14.63 -55.46
C GLY A 446 8.87 -14.71 -55.63
N ILE A 447 9.58 -13.61 -55.37
CA ILE A 447 11.02 -13.49 -55.57
C ILE A 447 11.76 -13.14 -54.26
N SER A 448 13.06 -13.40 -54.22
CA SER A 448 13.92 -12.98 -53.11
C SER A 448 14.15 -11.46 -53.12
N LYS A 449 14.38 -10.86 -51.95
CA LYS A 449 14.83 -9.46 -51.82
C LYS A 449 16.15 -9.18 -52.53
N THR A 450 16.96 -10.22 -52.77
CA THR A 450 18.24 -10.15 -53.49
C THR A 450 18.10 -10.37 -55.00
N ALA A 451 16.87 -10.49 -55.53
CA ALA A 451 16.64 -10.76 -56.95
C ALA A 451 17.16 -9.62 -57.84
N SER A 452 17.70 -9.97 -59.01
CA SER A 452 18.14 -8.99 -60.00
C SER A 452 16.94 -8.33 -60.70
N VAL A 453 17.15 -7.18 -61.35
CA VAL A 453 16.10 -6.50 -62.15
C VAL A 453 15.58 -7.43 -63.27
N ALA A 454 16.45 -8.27 -63.83
CA ALA A 454 16.06 -9.27 -64.83
C ALA A 454 15.13 -10.35 -64.26
N ASP A 455 15.35 -10.78 -63.01
CA ASP A 455 14.49 -11.76 -62.32
C ASP A 455 13.13 -11.15 -61.95
N ILE A 456 13.12 -9.89 -61.50
CA ILE A 456 11.90 -9.11 -61.23
C ILE A 456 11.03 -9.03 -62.49
N LYS A 457 11.63 -8.66 -63.63
CA LYS A 457 10.93 -8.57 -64.93
C LYS A 457 10.41 -9.91 -65.41
N ARG A 458 11.17 -10.99 -65.19
CA ARG A 458 10.77 -12.36 -65.54
C ARG A 458 9.59 -12.84 -64.70
N ALA A 459 9.63 -12.58 -63.39
CA ALA A 459 8.54 -12.93 -62.47
C ALA A 459 7.26 -12.15 -62.80
N TYR A 460 7.37 -10.84 -63.04
CA TYR A 460 6.25 -10.01 -63.50
C TYR A 460 5.61 -10.57 -64.78
N LYS A 461 6.40 -10.83 -65.83
CA LYS A 461 5.85 -11.35 -67.10
C LYS A 461 5.13 -12.68 -66.92
N LYS A 462 5.64 -13.56 -66.06
CA LYS A 462 5.02 -14.86 -65.76
C LYS A 462 3.69 -14.69 -65.04
N LEU A 463 3.65 -13.87 -63.99
CA LEU A 463 2.46 -13.65 -63.17
C LEU A 463 1.39 -12.82 -63.90
N ALA A 464 1.80 -11.83 -64.70
CA ALA A 464 0.90 -11.04 -65.53
C ALA A 464 0.19 -11.88 -66.59
N LEU A 465 0.89 -12.85 -67.21
CA LEU A 465 0.24 -13.81 -68.14
C LEU A 465 -0.69 -14.79 -67.43
N GLN A 466 -0.38 -15.15 -66.18
CA GLN A 466 -1.18 -16.10 -65.40
C GLN A 466 -2.48 -15.45 -64.91
N TRP A 467 -2.41 -14.22 -64.43
CA TRP A 467 -3.54 -13.47 -63.86
C TRP A 467 -4.18 -12.48 -64.83
N HIS A 468 -3.95 -12.64 -66.14
CA HIS A 468 -4.59 -11.77 -67.14
C HIS A 468 -6.12 -11.97 -67.09
N PRO A 469 -6.94 -10.89 -67.08
CA PRO A 469 -8.41 -11.00 -67.02
C PRO A 469 -8.99 -11.87 -68.14
N ASP A 470 -8.45 -11.77 -69.36
CA ASP A 470 -8.91 -12.56 -70.52
C ASP A 470 -8.68 -14.07 -70.37
N LYS A 471 -7.70 -14.50 -69.58
CA LYS A 471 -7.44 -15.93 -69.32
C LYS A 471 -8.20 -16.47 -68.12
N ASN A 472 -8.80 -15.59 -67.33
CA ASN A 472 -9.49 -15.92 -66.09
C ASN A 472 -10.90 -15.31 -66.11
N SER A 473 -11.66 -15.56 -67.19
CA SER A 473 -13.01 -15.05 -67.38
C SER A 473 -13.97 -15.41 -66.24
N ASP A 474 -13.77 -16.58 -65.64
CA ASP A 474 -14.64 -17.15 -64.61
C ASP A 474 -14.37 -16.53 -63.23
N ASN A 475 -13.16 -16.00 -63.00
CA ASN A 475 -12.72 -15.37 -61.75
C ASN A 475 -12.15 -13.96 -62.03
N ARG A 476 -12.86 -13.19 -62.87
CA ARG A 476 -12.36 -11.93 -63.43
C ARG A 476 -11.97 -10.90 -62.36
N GLU A 477 -12.80 -10.74 -61.33
CA GLU A 477 -12.56 -9.75 -60.27
C GLU A 477 -11.31 -10.07 -59.43
N GLU A 478 -11.09 -11.35 -59.10
CA GLU A 478 -9.89 -11.79 -58.38
C GLU A 478 -8.63 -11.63 -59.25
N ALA A 479 -8.74 -11.97 -60.54
CA ALA A 479 -7.65 -11.80 -61.50
C ALA A 479 -7.28 -10.32 -61.68
N GLU A 480 -8.26 -9.43 -61.79
CA GLU A 480 -8.03 -7.98 -61.86
C GLU A 480 -7.37 -7.43 -60.59
N ASN A 481 -7.77 -7.91 -59.40
CA ASN A 481 -7.14 -7.53 -58.14
C ASN A 481 -5.68 -8.00 -58.05
N LYS A 482 -5.40 -9.27 -58.38
CA LYS A 482 -4.04 -9.81 -58.40
C LYS A 482 -3.17 -9.14 -59.44
N PHE A 483 -3.71 -8.91 -60.64
CA PHE A 483 -3.00 -8.22 -61.71
C PHE A 483 -2.60 -6.80 -61.31
N ARG A 484 -3.50 -6.05 -60.64
CA ARG A 484 -3.17 -4.73 -60.07
C ARG A 484 -2.03 -4.82 -59.05
N GLU A 485 -2.08 -5.75 -58.11
CA GLU A 485 -1.01 -5.92 -57.11
C GLU A 485 0.34 -6.28 -57.74
N ILE A 486 0.34 -7.16 -58.75
CA ILE A 486 1.54 -7.56 -59.51
C ILE A 486 2.14 -6.37 -60.28
N ALA A 487 1.29 -5.54 -60.90
CA ALA A 487 1.71 -4.34 -61.60
C ALA A 487 2.33 -3.30 -60.65
N SER A 488 1.67 -3.02 -59.52
CA SER A 488 2.21 -2.13 -58.48
C SER A 488 3.54 -2.64 -57.91
N ALA A 489 3.66 -3.96 -57.67
CA ALA A 489 4.91 -4.56 -57.22
C ALA A 489 6.05 -4.37 -58.23
N TYR A 490 5.76 -4.56 -59.52
CA TYR A 490 6.75 -4.36 -60.58
C TYR A 490 7.17 -2.89 -60.71
N GLU A 491 6.24 -1.94 -60.61
CA GLU A 491 6.54 -0.51 -60.68
C GLU A 491 7.52 -0.07 -59.59
N VAL A 492 7.32 -0.55 -58.35
CA VAL A 492 8.18 -0.19 -57.21
C VAL A 492 9.52 -0.92 -57.27
N LEU A 493 9.55 -2.19 -57.69
CA LEU A 493 10.76 -3.02 -57.64
C LEU A 493 11.64 -2.92 -58.90
N SER A 494 11.10 -2.49 -60.04
CA SER A 494 11.86 -2.39 -61.30
C SER A 494 12.73 -1.14 -61.40
N ASP A 495 12.41 -0.09 -60.64
CA ASP A 495 13.17 1.15 -60.52
C ASP A 495 14.10 1.05 -59.29
N GLU A 496 15.40 1.27 -59.49
CA GLU A 496 16.42 1.13 -58.43
C GLU A 496 16.23 2.13 -57.29
N ASP A 497 15.80 3.36 -57.58
CA ASP A 497 15.57 4.38 -56.56
C ASP A 497 14.31 4.08 -55.75
N LYS A 498 13.22 3.70 -56.43
CA LYS A 498 11.98 3.27 -55.77
C LYS A 498 12.20 2.01 -54.93
N ARG A 499 12.96 1.04 -55.44
CA ARG A 499 13.33 -0.17 -54.71
C ARG A 499 14.17 0.14 -53.48
N ALA A 500 15.19 1.00 -53.61
CA ALA A 500 16.03 1.40 -52.49
C ALA A 500 15.23 2.13 -51.40
N ARG A 501 14.28 2.98 -51.78
CA ARG A 501 13.35 3.66 -50.85
C ARG A 501 12.40 2.67 -50.18
N PHE A 502 11.85 1.73 -50.95
CA PHE A 502 11.03 0.65 -50.43
C PHE A 502 11.80 -0.16 -49.38
N ASP A 503 13.03 -0.56 -49.68
CA ASP A 503 13.89 -1.36 -48.81
C ASP A 503 14.31 -0.59 -47.53
N ARG A 504 14.41 0.75 -47.58
CA ARG A 504 14.65 1.60 -46.40
C ARG A 504 13.42 1.81 -45.51
N GLY A 505 12.26 1.29 -45.90
CA GLY A 505 11.01 1.49 -45.15
C GLY A 505 10.35 2.85 -45.40
N GLU A 506 10.75 3.58 -46.44
CA GLU A 506 10.10 4.82 -46.86
C GLU A 506 8.85 4.50 -47.69
N ASP A 507 7.78 5.28 -47.54
CA ASP A 507 6.60 5.14 -48.40
C ASP A 507 6.94 5.54 -49.82
N VAL A 508 6.76 4.58 -50.73
CA VAL A 508 6.88 4.77 -52.17
C VAL A 508 5.50 4.99 -52.80
N GLU A 509 4.43 4.59 -52.09
CA GLU A 509 3.04 4.75 -52.53
C GLU A 509 2.48 6.17 -52.34
N ASP A 510 3.04 6.97 -51.42
CA ASP A 510 2.50 8.30 -51.06
C ASP A 510 3.06 9.46 -51.89
N MET A 511 3.92 9.18 -52.88
CA MET A 511 4.37 10.21 -53.84
C MET A 511 3.39 10.48 -54.99
N GLY A 512 2.13 10.07 -54.85
CA GLY A 512 1.04 10.47 -55.73
C GLY A 512 0.30 11.76 -55.31
N MET A 513 0.47 12.24 -54.06
CA MET A 513 -0.27 13.39 -53.54
C MET A 513 0.59 14.24 -52.57
N GLY A 514 1.37 15.17 -53.14
CA GLY A 514 1.79 16.39 -52.43
C GLY A 514 3.23 16.43 -51.89
N HIS A 515 4.19 16.81 -52.72
CA HIS A 515 5.12 17.96 -52.52
C HIS A 515 6.18 18.02 -53.64
N GLY A 516 6.06 19.00 -54.53
CA GLY A 516 7.17 19.67 -55.24
C GLY A 516 7.93 18.90 -56.34
N GLY A 517 7.54 19.11 -57.60
CA GLY A 517 8.37 18.84 -58.79
C GLY A 517 7.59 18.11 -59.88
N GLY A 518 7.37 18.76 -61.03
CA GLY A 518 6.41 18.33 -62.05
C GLY A 518 6.71 16.98 -62.72
N GLY A 519 5.64 16.30 -63.15
CA GLY A 519 5.71 15.14 -64.04
C GLY A 519 4.70 14.04 -63.73
N PHE A 520 3.64 13.97 -64.55
CA PHE A 520 2.79 12.80 -64.83
C PHE A 520 2.20 12.00 -63.66
N GLY A 521 1.07 12.48 -63.12
CA GLY A 521 0.12 11.63 -62.37
C GLY A 521 -0.78 10.86 -63.34
N PHE A 522 -0.66 9.53 -63.36
CA PHE A 522 -1.54 8.63 -64.10
C PHE A 522 -2.74 8.26 -63.23
N ASN A 523 -3.94 8.66 -63.63
CA ASN A 523 -5.20 8.35 -62.97
C ASN A 523 -6.04 7.46 -63.91
N PRO A 524 -5.98 6.11 -63.81
CA PRO A 524 -6.54 5.24 -64.84
C PRO A 524 -8.08 5.14 -64.85
N PHE A 525 -8.81 5.69 -63.88
CA PHE A 525 -10.27 5.54 -63.79
C PHE A 525 -11.05 6.74 -63.21
N GLY A 526 -10.44 7.93 -63.05
CA GLY A 526 -11.14 9.06 -62.45
C GLY A 526 -11.51 10.18 -63.41
N GLY A 527 -12.78 10.18 -63.84
CA GLY A 527 -13.57 11.41 -64.01
C GLY A 527 -13.83 11.91 -65.43
N GLY A 528 -15.12 11.99 -65.78
CA GLY A 528 -15.65 12.93 -66.78
C GLY A 528 -16.16 12.28 -68.07
N GLY A 529 -17.48 12.16 -68.18
CA GLY A 529 -18.15 11.66 -69.39
C GLY A 529 -17.95 12.56 -70.61
N GLY A 530 -18.04 11.94 -71.78
CA GLY A 530 -18.03 12.63 -73.08
C GLY A 530 -17.32 11.79 -74.14
N GLY A 531 -18.08 11.27 -75.10
CA GLY A 531 -17.58 10.39 -76.15
C GLY A 531 -16.42 10.98 -76.96
N GLY A 532 -15.49 10.11 -77.35
CA GLY A 532 -14.36 10.43 -78.21
C GLY A 532 -13.20 9.47 -77.90
N GLY A 533 -13.02 8.45 -78.75
CA GLY A 533 -12.00 7.42 -78.55
C GLY A 533 -10.58 8.00 -78.42
N GLN A 534 -9.85 7.54 -77.40
CA GLN A 534 -8.42 7.81 -77.25
C GLN A 534 -7.63 6.52 -77.42
N GLN A 535 -6.68 6.55 -78.35
CA GLN A 535 -5.76 5.47 -78.70
C GLN A 535 -4.66 5.33 -77.62
N PHE A 536 -4.38 4.11 -77.19
CA PHE A 536 -3.22 3.79 -76.37
C PHE A 536 -1.98 3.68 -77.26
N HIS A 537 -0.98 4.55 -77.08
CA HIS A 537 0.31 4.46 -77.75
C HIS A 537 1.40 4.06 -76.74
N PHE A 538 1.92 2.84 -76.87
CA PHE A 538 3.12 2.40 -76.16
C PHE A 538 4.31 2.54 -77.11
N THR A 539 5.19 3.51 -76.85
CA THR A 539 6.43 3.66 -77.61
C THR A 539 7.44 2.62 -77.11
N PHE A 540 7.72 1.62 -77.95
CA PHE A 540 8.78 0.64 -77.70
C PHE A 540 10.08 1.19 -78.30
N GLU A 541 10.95 1.76 -77.48
CA GLU A 541 12.25 2.26 -77.93
C GLU A 541 13.22 1.08 -78.05
N GLY A 542 13.35 0.56 -79.26
CA GLY A 542 14.20 -0.60 -79.57
C GLY A 542 14.20 -0.92 -81.06
N GLY A 543 14.77 -0.02 -81.87
CA GLY A 543 14.99 -0.24 -83.30
C GLY A 543 15.99 -1.36 -83.56
N PHE A 544 15.61 -2.30 -84.43
CA PHE A 544 16.54 -3.22 -85.10
C PHE A 544 16.49 -2.96 -86.62
N PRO A 545 17.64 -2.67 -87.27
CA PRO A 545 17.71 -2.34 -88.68
C PRO A 545 17.88 -3.61 -89.54
N GLY A 546 17.12 -3.72 -90.63
CA GLY A 546 17.53 -4.49 -91.81
C GLY A 546 16.55 -5.56 -92.31
N GLY A 547 16.24 -5.47 -93.62
CA GLY A 547 15.88 -6.63 -94.45
C GLY A 547 14.38 -6.82 -94.70
N GLY A 548 13.91 -6.38 -95.86
CA GLY A 548 12.52 -6.55 -96.28
C GLY A 548 12.14 -7.97 -96.71
N PHE A 549 10.84 -8.26 -96.67
CA PHE A 549 10.13 -9.05 -97.67
C PHE A 549 8.62 -8.78 -97.50
N GLY A 550 7.95 -8.45 -98.60
CA GLY A 550 6.52 -8.16 -98.63
C GLY A 550 5.65 -9.41 -98.71
N GLY A 551 4.38 -9.26 -98.34
CA GLY A 551 3.35 -10.28 -98.52
C GLY A 551 2.25 -10.13 -97.47
N GLY A 552 1.10 -9.59 -97.88
CA GLY A 552 0.06 -9.12 -96.98
C GLY A 552 -0.81 -10.19 -96.32
N PHE A 553 -1.45 -9.77 -95.23
CA PHE A 553 -2.80 -10.19 -94.84
C PHE A 553 -3.48 -8.99 -94.13
N PRO A 554 -4.68 -8.56 -94.59
CA PRO A 554 -5.47 -7.53 -93.94
C PRO A 554 -6.29 -8.18 -92.82
N GLY A 555 -6.07 -7.77 -91.57
CA GLY A 555 -6.76 -8.35 -90.43
C GLY A 555 -6.39 -7.63 -89.15
N GLY A 556 -6.82 -6.38 -89.04
CA GLY A 556 -6.82 -5.69 -87.75
C GLY A 556 -7.79 -6.42 -86.82
N PHE A 557 -7.27 -7.02 -85.75
CA PHE A 557 -8.08 -7.39 -84.60
C PHE A 557 -8.35 -6.10 -83.81
N GLU A 558 -9.53 -5.56 -84.01
CA GLU A 558 -10.11 -4.46 -83.25
C GLU A 558 -10.77 -5.05 -82.00
N PHE A 559 -10.28 -4.70 -80.81
CA PHE A 559 -10.97 -5.02 -79.55
C PHE A 559 -11.95 -3.89 -79.26
N HIS A 560 -13.24 -4.19 -79.32
CA HIS A 560 -14.27 -3.37 -78.68
C HIS A 560 -14.30 -3.69 -77.18
N PHE A 561 -14.16 -2.66 -76.36
CA PHE A 561 -14.42 -2.71 -74.93
C PHE A 561 -15.88 -2.34 -74.64
#